data_AF-A0A0C1LGS3-F1
#
_entry.id   AF-A0A0C1LGS3-F1
#
_cell.length_a   1.000
_cell.length_b   1.000
_cell.length_c   1.000
_cell.angle_alpha   90.00
_cell.angle_beta   90.00
_cell.angle_gamma   90.00
#
_symmetry.space_group_name_H-M   'P 1'
#
loop_
_entity.id
_entity.type
_entity.pdbx_description
1 polymer ?
#
loop_
_entity_poly.entity_id
_entity_poly.type
_entity_poly.pdbx_seq_one_letter_code
_entity_poly.pdbx_strand_id
1 'polypeptide(L)'
;MKVIALFFAMLCFQAVLGQRDIQNFMDSTIQSLHEKGCDSIVGISYRRWNYPGQDTIPGFGDVMIYAEGYLLYKHHNKCYSQKFIDFIYSDGDAANGTFLASIPLELKNENFFALLRRDINQIRFEEVYPYIYTVIDPASKHIAYEKLTPSHETNYLLTFQINDEAIIKHVNPDHILERWAKELPKNLNYNHNASTKLVQYFNDLVEWIFIVENNFKYE
;
A
#
# COMPACT_ATOMS: atom_id res chain seq x y z
N MET A 1 -18.65 1.51 -29.88
CA MET A 1 -17.21 1.55 -29.53
C MET A 1 -16.84 2.75 -28.63
N LYS A 2 -17.31 3.98 -28.91
CA LYS A 2 -17.02 5.17 -28.05
C LYS A 2 -17.63 5.11 -26.64
N VAL A 3 -18.79 4.49 -26.47
CA VAL A 3 -19.48 4.35 -25.15
C VAL A 3 -18.73 3.40 -24.20
N ILE A 4 -18.12 2.33 -24.73
CA ILE A 4 -17.35 1.36 -23.94
C ILE A 4 -16.04 1.98 -23.44
N ALA A 5 -15.38 2.79 -24.27
CA ALA A 5 -14.17 3.52 -23.87
C ALA A 5 -14.47 4.55 -22.76
N LEU A 6 -15.63 5.21 -22.79
CA LEU A 6 -16.06 6.16 -21.76
C LEU A 6 -16.35 5.45 -20.42
N PHE A 7 -16.97 4.26 -20.46
CA PHE A 7 -17.27 3.46 -19.27
C PHE A 7 -15.99 2.91 -18.62
N PHE A 8 -15.05 2.41 -19.42
CA PHE A 8 -13.73 2.00 -18.92
C PHE A 8 -12.94 3.18 -18.33
N ALA A 9 -12.99 4.36 -18.97
CA ALA A 9 -12.35 5.55 -18.43
C ALA A 9 -12.95 5.97 -17.07
N MET A 10 -14.27 5.88 -16.89
CA MET A 10 -14.92 6.16 -15.60
C MET A 10 -14.54 5.17 -14.51
N LEU A 11 -14.47 3.86 -14.81
CA LEU A 11 -14.01 2.85 -13.86
C LEU A 11 -12.54 3.05 -13.45
N CYS A 12 -11.69 3.44 -14.40
CA CYS A 12 -10.31 3.79 -14.11
C CYS A 12 -10.20 5.08 -13.27
N PHE A 13 -11.05 6.09 -13.53
CA PHE A 13 -11.07 7.35 -12.76
C PHE A 13 -11.58 7.17 -11.33
N GLN A 14 -12.67 6.44 -11.12
CA GLN A 14 -13.20 6.16 -9.78
C GLN A 14 -12.21 5.38 -8.92
N ALA A 15 -11.39 4.54 -9.56
CA ALA A 15 -10.45 3.71 -8.84
C ALA A 15 -9.08 4.38 -8.56
N VAL A 16 -8.79 5.54 -9.16
CA VAL A 16 -7.70 6.44 -8.72
C VAL A 16 -8.11 7.26 -7.49
N LEU A 17 -9.41 7.44 -7.26
CA LEU A 17 -9.93 8.19 -6.10
C LEU A 17 -9.80 7.39 -4.78
N GLY A 18 -10.08 6.08 -4.78
CA GLY A 18 -10.12 5.31 -3.53
C GLY A 18 -8.82 5.29 -2.72
N GLN A 19 -7.64 5.13 -3.36
CA GLN A 19 -6.37 5.21 -2.63
C GLN A 19 -6.08 6.61 -2.08
N ARG A 20 -6.49 7.66 -2.81
CA ARG A 20 -6.32 9.03 -2.34
C ARG A 20 -7.24 9.30 -1.15
N ASP A 21 -8.47 8.82 -1.21
CA ASP A 21 -9.46 9.07 -0.17
C ASP A 21 -9.12 8.31 1.12
N ILE A 22 -8.69 7.05 1.02
CA ILE A 22 -8.16 6.30 2.18
C ILE A 22 -6.92 6.99 2.76
N GLN A 23 -6.04 7.54 1.92
CA GLN A 23 -4.85 8.25 2.39
C GLN A 23 -5.24 9.53 3.12
N ASN A 24 -6.16 10.35 2.58
CA ASN A 24 -6.63 11.55 3.27
C ASN A 24 -7.22 11.21 4.65
N PHE A 25 -7.97 10.11 4.73
CA PHE A 25 -8.54 9.63 5.98
C PHE A 25 -7.46 9.21 6.98
N MET A 26 -6.46 8.44 6.51
CA MET A 26 -5.30 8.06 7.32
C MET A 26 -4.51 9.28 7.79
N ASP A 27 -4.26 10.26 6.92
CA ASP A 27 -3.51 11.48 7.26
C ASP A 27 -4.24 12.28 8.36
N SER A 28 -5.57 12.39 8.29
CA SER A 28 -6.35 13.02 9.35
C SER A 28 -6.24 12.26 10.69
N THR A 29 -6.16 10.93 10.63
CA THR A 29 -5.99 10.09 11.82
C THR A 29 -4.57 10.19 12.37
N ILE A 30 -3.55 10.21 11.51
CA ILE A 30 -2.14 10.43 11.87
C ILE A 30 -2.02 11.77 12.60
N GLN A 31 -2.61 12.84 12.07
CA GLN A 31 -2.61 14.15 12.72
C GLN A 31 -3.27 14.09 14.10
N SER A 32 -4.46 13.50 14.23
CA SER A 32 -5.14 13.37 15.52
C SER A 32 -4.33 12.55 16.53
N LEU A 33 -3.67 11.47 16.09
CA LEU A 33 -2.80 10.66 16.95
C LEU A 33 -1.56 11.44 17.39
N HIS A 34 -0.97 12.22 16.50
CA HIS A 34 0.16 13.07 16.79
C HIS A 34 -0.20 14.16 17.83
N GLU A 35 -1.34 14.82 17.67
CA GLU A 35 -1.88 15.78 18.66
C GLU A 35 -2.14 15.15 20.03
N LYS A 36 -2.35 13.83 20.09
CA LYS A 36 -2.49 13.03 21.32
C LYS A 36 -1.15 12.52 21.89
N GLY A 37 -0.02 12.96 21.33
CA GLY A 37 1.33 12.57 21.79
C GLY A 37 1.80 11.20 21.28
N CYS A 38 1.36 10.79 20.10
CA CYS A 38 1.93 9.62 19.42
C CYS A 38 3.12 10.06 18.55
N ASP A 39 4.34 9.77 19.01
CA ASP A 39 5.58 10.26 18.36
C ASP A 39 6.12 9.32 17.27
N SER A 40 5.49 8.17 17.05
CA SER A 40 5.93 7.20 16.06
C SER A 40 4.71 6.51 15.47
N ILE A 41 4.41 6.84 14.22
CA ILE A 41 3.28 6.31 13.45
C ILE A 41 3.80 5.86 12.09
N VAL A 42 3.42 4.66 11.68
CA VAL A 42 3.70 4.12 10.35
C VAL A 42 2.40 3.78 9.68
N GLY A 43 2.20 4.30 8.49
CA GLY A 43 1.08 4.02 7.63
C GLY A 43 1.50 3.26 6.39
N ILE A 44 0.65 2.35 5.94
CA ILE A 44 0.74 1.73 4.62
C ILE A 44 -0.66 1.72 4.02
N SER A 45 -0.81 2.27 2.82
CA SER A 45 -2.07 2.27 2.09
C SER A 45 -1.85 1.80 0.66
N TYR A 46 -2.83 1.10 0.13
CA TYR A 46 -2.78 0.58 -1.24
C TYR A 46 -4.18 0.39 -1.79
N ARG A 47 -4.24 0.45 -3.11
CA ARG A 47 -5.45 0.08 -3.84
C ARG A 47 -5.59 -1.44 -3.88
N ARG A 48 -6.79 -1.94 -3.60
CA ARG A 48 -7.14 -3.34 -3.78
C ARG A 48 -7.83 -3.51 -5.14
N TRP A 49 -7.32 -4.44 -5.94
CA TRP A 49 -7.96 -4.86 -7.19
C TRP A 49 -8.69 -6.18 -6.93
N ASN A 50 -9.89 -6.10 -6.36
CA ASN A 50 -10.75 -7.26 -6.20
C ASN A 50 -11.91 -7.25 -7.20
N TYR A 51 -12.39 -8.44 -7.54
CA TYR A 51 -13.66 -8.60 -8.23
C TYR A 51 -14.81 -8.36 -7.24
N PRO A 52 -15.95 -7.79 -7.69
CA PRO A 52 -17.13 -7.62 -6.83
C PRO A 52 -17.54 -8.92 -6.13
N GLY A 53 -17.91 -8.84 -4.84
CA GLY A 53 -18.53 -9.95 -4.09
C GLY A 53 -17.56 -10.98 -3.50
N GLN A 54 -16.30 -10.62 -3.24
CA GLN A 54 -15.31 -11.53 -2.63
C GLN A 54 -15.06 -11.27 -1.14
N ASP A 55 -15.50 -10.13 -0.61
CA ASP A 55 -15.26 -9.74 0.77
C ASP A 55 -16.58 -9.58 1.52
N THR A 56 -16.66 -10.15 2.72
CA THR A 56 -17.78 -9.95 3.65
C THR A 56 -17.23 -9.27 4.91
N ILE A 57 -17.80 -8.13 5.27
CA ILE A 57 -17.48 -7.45 6.53
C ILE A 57 -18.59 -7.78 7.53
N PRO A 58 -18.27 -8.33 8.72
CA PRO A 58 -19.26 -8.56 9.76
C PRO A 58 -20.02 -7.27 10.10
N GLY A 59 -21.34 -7.31 10.06
CA GLY A 59 -22.21 -6.14 10.30
C GLY A 59 -22.54 -5.32 9.05
N PHE A 60 -21.77 -5.45 7.97
CA PHE A 60 -21.97 -4.70 6.72
C PHE A 60 -22.31 -5.59 5.51
N GLY A 61 -22.09 -6.90 5.60
CA GLY A 61 -22.43 -7.85 4.54
C GLY A 61 -21.40 -7.87 3.43
N ASP A 62 -21.84 -8.23 2.21
CA ASP A 62 -20.97 -8.40 1.06
C ASP A 62 -20.62 -7.06 0.41
N VAL A 63 -19.32 -6.81 0.28
CA VAL A 63 -18.80 -5.51 -0.16
C VAL A 63 -17.76 -5.67 -1.27
N MET A 64 -17.50 -4.57 -1.96
CA MET A 64 -16.32 -4.40 -2.79
C MET A 64 -15.37 -3.44 -2.11
N ILE A 65 -14.21 -3.92 -1.66
CA ILE A 65 -13.15 -3.10 -1.07
C ILE A 65 -12.30 -2.52 -2.20
N TYR A 66 -12.22 -1.18 -2.27
CA TYR A 66 -11.43 -0.44 -3.25
C TYR A 66 -10.00 -0.15 -2.78
N ALA A 67 -9.85 0.18 -1.51
CA ALA A 67 -8.55 0.51 -0.94
C ALA A 67 -8.50 0.10 0.53
N GLU A 68 -7.30 -0.21 0.97
CA GLU A 68 -7.01 -0.57 2.35
C GLU A 68 -5.88 0.32 2.88
N GLY A 69 -5.97 0.61 4.16
CA GLY A 69 -4.99 1.38 4.89
C GLY A 69 -4.72 0.75 6.24
N TYR A 70 -3.48 0.79 6.69
CA TYR A 70 -3.10 0.28 8.00
C TYR A 70 -2.23 1.33 8.68
N LEU A 71 -2.56 1.67 9.92
CA LEU A 71 -1.72 2.48 10.79
C LEU A 71 -1.20 1.61 11.93
N LEU A 72 0.11 1.67 12.14
CA LEU A 72 0.80 1.13 13.30
C LEU A 72 1.33 2.32 14.11
N TYR A 73 0.96 2.45 15.38
CA TYR A 73 1.41 3.58 16.22
C TYR A 73 1.74 3.16 17.64
N LYS A 74 2.56 3.98 18.32
CA LYS A 74 2.87 3.82 19.75
C LYS A 74 2.20 4.92 20.57
N HIS A 75 1.45 4.52 21.60
CA HIS A 75 0.84 5.42 22.56
C HIS A 75 0.99 4.85 23.98
N HIS A 76 1.47 5.66 24.94
CA HIS A 76 1.67 5.25 26.34
C HIS A 76 2.39 3.89 26.53
N ASN A 77 3.49 3.66 25.82
CA ASN A 77 4.26 2.39 25.83
C ASN A 77 3.49 1.15 25.38
N LYS A 78 2.44 1.34 24.58
CA LYS A 78 1.73 0.27 23.90
C LYS A 78 1.72 0.51 22.41
N CYS A 79 1.80 -0.58 21.65
CA CYS A 79 1.70 -0.56 20.20
C CYS A 79 0.27 -0.89 19.81
N TYR A 80 -0.24 -0.14 18.84
CA TYR A 80 -1.58 -0.31 18.32
C TYR A 80 -1.55 -0.38 16.82
N SER A 81 -2.52 -1.08 16.28
CA SER A 81 -2.81 -1.11 14.87
C SER A 81 -4.25 -0.73 14.60
N GLN A 82 -4.49 -0.03 13.51
CA GLN A 82 -5.83 0.27 13.02
C GLN A 82 -5.90 0.02 11.53
N LYS A 83 -6.91 -0.73 11.09
CA LYS A 83 -7.20 -0.97 9.69
C LYS A 83 -8.26 0.02 9.21
N PHE A 84 -8.10 0.48 7.99
CA PHE A 84 -9.01 1.36 7.28
C PHE A 84 -9.40 0.69 5.97
N ILE A 85 -10.67 0.81 5.61
CA ILE A 85 -11.20 0.27 4.36
C ILE A 85 -12.09 1.31 3.70
N ASP A 86 -11.93 1.44 2.39
CA ASP A 86 -12.85 2.13 1.50
C ASP A 86 -13.59 1.07 0.68
N PHE A 87 -14.91 1.02 0.77
CA PHE A 87 -15.72 0.02 0.11
C PHE A 87 -17.08 0.55 -0.35
N ILE A 88 -17.74 -0.21 -1.22
CA ILE A 88 -19.15 -0.04 -1.55
C ILE A 88 -19.91 -1.34 -1.30
N TYR A 89 -21.22 -1.25 -1.07
CA TYR A 89 -22.08 -2.41 -0.99
C TYR A 89 -22.24 -3.08 -2.37
N SER A 90 -22.24 -4.42 -2.37
CA SER A 90 -22.30 -5.20 -3.61
C SER A 90 -23.65 -5.11 -4.34
N ASP A 91 -24.69 -4.61 -3.67
CA ASP A 91 -26.05 -4.43 -4.21
C ASP A 91 -26.25 -3.12 -4.99
N GLY A 92 -25.20 -2.29 -5.11
CA GLY A 92 -25.12 -1.26 -6.14
C GLY A 92 -25.58 0.14 -5.73
N ASP A 93 -25.60 0.47 -4.44
CA ASP A 93 -25.73 1.86 -3.99
C ASP A 93 -24.38 2.61 -4.18
N ALA A 94 -24.00 2.76 -5.45
CA ALA A 94 -22.66 3.13 -5.93
C ALA A 94 -22.34 4.63 -5.83
N ALA A 95 -23.13 5.41 -5.11
CA ALA A 95 -23.03 6.86 -5.15
C ALA A 95 -21.94 7.43 -4.25
N ASN A 96 -21.55 6.77 -3.16
CA ASN A 96 -20.49 7.21 -2.27
C ASN A 96 -19.73 6.01 -1.67
N GLY A 97 -18.39 6.03 -1.72
CA GLY A 97 -17.57 5.09 -0.95
C GLY A 97 -17.88 5.21 0.54
N THR A 98 -17.98 4.08 1.23
CA THR A 98 -18.12 4.00 2.68
C THR A 98 -16.76 3.73 3.28
N PHE A 99 -16.38 4.55 4.27
CA PHE A 99 -15.13 4.40 5.00
C PHE A 99 -15.39 3.76 6.35
N LEU A 100 -14.62 2.73 6.68
CA LEU A 100 -14.59 2.17 8.03
C LEU A 100 -13.18 2.18 8.58
N ALA A 101 -13.09 2.49 9.86
CA ALA A 101 -11.90 2.29 10.66
C ALA A 101 -12.19 1.15 11.65
N SER A 102 -11.24 0.23 11.81
CA SER A 102 -11.34 -0.79 12.83
C SER A 102 -11.21 -0.16 14.23
N ILE A 103 -11.67 -0.88 15.24
CA ILE A 103 -11.23 -0.66 16.62
C ILE A 103 -9.70 -0.84 16.66
N PRO A 104 -8.95 0.03 17.37
CA PRO A 104 -7.52 -0.18 17.56
C PRO A 104 -7.18 -1.53 18.19
N LEU A 105 -6.36 -2.32 17.50
CA LEU A 105 -5.84 -3.59 17.96
C LEU A 105 -4.54 -3.37 18.74
N GLU A 106 -4.51 -3.69 20.03
CA GLU A 106 -3.27 -3.68 20.82
C GLU A 106 -2.34 -4.82 20.39
N LEU A 107 -1.09 -4.47 20.07
CA LEU A 107 -0.04 -5.39 19.66
C LEU A 107 0.96 -5.62 20.79
N LYS A 108 1.44 -6.86 20.90
CA LYS A 108 2.43 -7.24 21.93
C LYS A 108 3.89 -6.94 21.55
N ASN A 109 4.16 -6.60 20.30
CA ASN A 109 5.53 -6.51 19.77
C ASN A 109 5.89 -5.05 19.44
N GLU A 110 6.92 -4.52 20.11
CA GLU A 110 7.45 -3.17 19.87
C GLU A 110 8.64 -3.13 18.89
N ASN A 111 9.17 -4.29 18.49
CA ASN A 111 10.45 -4.39 17.77
C ASN A 111 10.44 -3.60 16.46
N PHE A 112 9.28 -3.50 15.82
CA PHE A 112 9.11 -2.76 14.57
C PHE A 112 9.53 -1.28 14.70
N PHE A 113 9.12 -0.60 15.77
CA PHE A 113 9.47 0.81 15.99
C PHE A 113 10.95 1.02 16.37
N ALA A 114 11.52 0.07 17.11
CA ALA A 114 12.93 0.13 17.48
C ALA A 114 13.83 0.00 16.24
N LEU A 115 13.50 -0.94 15.34
CA LEU A 115 14.16 -1.05 14.06
C LEU A 115 13.97 0.25 13.27
N LEU A 116 12.73 0.77 13.17
CA LEU A 116 12.43 1.93 12.32
C LEU A 116 13.29 3.14 12.69
N ARG A 117 13.39 3.44 13.99
CA ARG A 117 14.22 4.55 14.48
C ARG A 117 15.70 4.40 14.11
N ARG A 118 16.21 3.16 14.03
CA ARG A 118 17.59 2.89 13.63
C ARG A 118 17.80 3.19 12.14
N ASP A 119 16.85 2.79 11.30
CA ASP A 119 17.04 2.77 9.85
C ASP A 119 16.38 3.96 9.12
N ILE A 120 15.60 4.81 9.81
CA ILE A 120 14.80 5.88 9.18
C ILE A 120 15.62 6.88 8.36
N ASN A 121 16.82 7.23 8.82
CA ASN A 121 17.70 8.14 8.10
C ASN A 121 18.16 7.56 6.76
N GLN A 122 18.33 6.24 6.68
CA GLN A 122 18.65 5.57 5.43
C GLN A 122 17.41 5.52 4.53
N ILE A 123 16.27 5.07 5.06
CA ILE A 123 14.98 4.99 4.34
C ILE A 123 14.62 6.33 3.69
N ARG A 124 14.87 7.45 4.39
CA ARG A 124 14.63 8.81 3.89
C ARG A 124 15.22 9.06 2.51
N PHE A 125 16.42 8.54 2.24
CA PHE A 125 17.15 8.80 0.98
C PHE A 125 17.08 7.64 0.00
N GLU A 126 16.49 6.51 0.38
CA GLU A 126 16.30 5.37 -0.50
C GLU A 126 15.08 5.54 -1.40
N GLU A 127 15.18 5.01 -2.61
CA GLU A 127 14.12 4.96 -3.59
C GLU A 127 14.07 3.56 -4.21
N VAL A 128 12.88 3.14 -4.62
CA VAL A 128 12.72 1.90 -5.38
C VAL A 128 12.82 2.23 -6.86
N TYR A 129 13.87 1.75 -7.51
CA TYR A 129 14.06 1.97 -8.93
C TYR A 129 13.07 1.14 -9.76
N PRO A 130 12.63 1.66 -10.92
CA PRO A 130 11.67 0.97 -11.75
C PRO A 130 12.22 -0.37 -12.25
N TYR A 131 11.31 -1.28 -12.60
CA TYR A 131 11.68 -2.53 -13.27
C TYR A 131 12.25 -2.19 -14.65
N ILE A 132 13.54 -2.47 -14.85
CA ILE A 132 14.23 -2.30 -16.13
C ILE A 132 14.69 -3.67 -16.61
N TYR A 133 14.48 -3.98 -17.88
CA TYR A 133 14.92 -5.22 -18.51
C TYR A 133 15.56 -4.99 -19.87
N THR A 134 16.35 -5.97 -20.31
CA THR A 134 16.95 -5.97 -21.65
C THR A 134 16.00 -6.59 -22.68
N VAL A 135 15.75 -5.90 -23.78
CA VAL A 135 15.17 -6.45 -25.01
C VAL A 135 16.28 -6.63 -26.03
N ILE A 136 16.39 -7.83 -26.58
CA ILE A 136 17.29 -8.10 -27.70
C ILE A 136 16.43 -8.09 -28.96
N ASP A 137 16.64 -7.12 -29.83
CA ASP A 137 16.03 -7.14 -31.16
C ASP A 137 16.58 -8.36 -31.94
N PRO A 138 15.74 -9.35 -32.30
CA PRO A 138 16.19 -10.54 -33.00
C PRO A 138 16.84 -10.24 -34.36
N ALA A 139 16.47 -9.13 -35.00
CA ALA A 139 16.94 -8.75 -36.33
C ALA A 139 18.23 -7.93 -36.28
N SER A 140 18.34 -6.94 -35.38
CA SER A 140 19.51 -6.06 -35.29
C SER A 140 20.53 -6.47 -34.22
N LYS A 141 20.20 -7.44 -33.34
CA LYS A 141 20.94 -7.78 -32.11
C LYS A 141 21.16 -6.59 -31.17
N HIS A 142 20.42 -5.49 -31.35
CA HIS A 142 20.51 -4.34 -30.46
C HIS A 142 19.91 -4.67 -29.09
N ILE A 143 20.58 -4.22 -28.03
CA ILE A 143 20.09 -4.36 -26.66
C ILE A 143 19.45 -3.03 -26.27
N ALA A 144 18.13 -3.03 -26.11
CA ALA A 144 17.39 -1.91 -25.55
C ALA A 144 17.08 -2.16 -24.07
N TYR A 145 17.03 -1.09 -23.28
CA TYR A 145 16.55 -1.14 -21.89
C TYR A 145 15.13 -0.60 -21.86
N GLU A 146 14.18 -1.44 -21.46
CA GLU A 146 12.79 -1.05 -21.35
C GLU A 146 12.36 -1.01 -19.89
N LYS A 147 11.57 0.02 -19.57
CA LYS A 147 10.83 0.08 -18.31
C LYS A 147 9.57 -0.75 -18.48
N LEU A 148 9.28 -1.64 -17.52
CA LEU A 148 7.98 -2.30 -17.48
C LEU A 148 6.91 -1.22 -17.43
N THR A 149 6.04 -1.16 -18.46
CA THR A 149 4.88 -0.27 -18.43
C THR A 149 3.79 -1.02 -17.67
N PRO A 150 3.46 -0.59 -16.45
CA PRO A 150 2.53 -1.34 -15.63
C PRO A 150 1.11 -1.21 -16.20
N SER A 151 0.49 -2.34 -16.47
CA SER A 151 -0.93 -2.40 -16.83
C SER A 151 -1.84 -2.23 -15.60
N HIS A 152 -1.31 -2.49 -14.39
CA HIS A 152 -2.03 -2.43 -13.11
C HIS A 152 -1.09 -1.97 -11.98
N GLU A 153 -0.85 -0.67 -11.84
CA GLU A 153 -0.03 -0.15 -10.73
C GLU A 153 -0.81 -0.25 -9.40
N THR A 154 -0.62 -1.33 -8.63
CA THR A 154 -0.83 -1.23 -7.18
C THR A 154 0.45 -0.67 -6.57
N ASN A 155 0.47 0.65 -6.41
CA ASN A 155 1.53 1.32 -5.65
C ASN A 155 1.13 1.33 -4.18
N TYR A 156 2.01 0.83 -3.32
CA TYR A 156 1.89 1.00 -1.88
C TYR A 156 2.46 2.37 -1.51
N LEU A 157 1.68 3.12 -0.76
CA LEU A 157 2.10 4.39 -0.17
C LEU A 157 2.43 4.13 1.30
N LEU A 158 3.69 4.35 1.65
CA LEU A 158 4.17 4.23 3.02
C LEU A 158 4.34 5.64 3.59
N THR A 159 3.77 5.86 4.76
CA THR A 159 3.91 7.12 5.51
C THR A 159 4.61 6.81 6.83
N PHE A 160 5.73 7.48 7.10
CA PHE A 160 6.43 7.38 8.39
C PHE A 160 6.37 8.74 9.06
N GLN A 161 5.59 8.85 10.14
CA GLN A 161 5.60 10.01 11.03
C GLN A 161 6.48 9.67 12.23
N ILE A 162 7.63 10.34 12.35
CA ILE A 162 8.51 10.20 13.51
C ILE A 162 8.76 11.60 14.08
N ASN A 163 8.35 11.81 15.33
CA ASN A 163 8.28 13.14 15.93
C ASN A 163 7.47 14.08 15.01
N ASP A 164 8.00 15.24 14.66
CA ASP A 164 7.33 16.26 13.85
C ASP A 164 7.53 16.08 12.33
N GLU A 165 8.17 15.00 11.89
CA GLU A 165 8.55 14.81 10.49
C GLU A 165 7.80 13.64 9.83
N ALA A 166 7.24 13.93 8.65
CA ALA A 166 6.60 12.97 7.77
C ALA A 166 7.54 12.59 6.62
N ILE A 167 7.76 11.30 6.42
CA ILE A 167 8.45 10.73 5.25
C ILE A 167 7.44 9.90 4.48
N ILE A 168 7.28 10.21 3.20
CA ILE A 168 6.36 9.49 2.30
C ILE A 168 7.19 8.74 1.27
N LYS A 169 6.88 7.45 1.06
CA LYS A 169 7.57 6.57 0.12
C LYS A 169 6.57 5.78 -0.71
N HIS A 170 6.92 5.54 -1.97
CA HIS A 170 6.15 4.69 -2.87
C HIS A 170 6.93 3.41 -3.12
N VAL A 171 6.24 2.28 -2.95
CA VAL A 171 6.79 0.96 -3.31
C VAL A 171 5.83 0.29 -4.28
N ASN A 172 6.35 -0.02 -5.46
CA ASN A 172 5.65 -0.87 -6.41
C ASN A 172 6.21 -2.30 -6.27
N PRO A 173 5.38 -3.29 -5.92
CA PRO A 173 5.83 -4.68 -5.75
C PRO A 173 6.48 -5.25 -7.01
N ASP A 174 6.06 -4.81 -8.21
CA ASP A 174 6.64 -5.30 -9.46
C ASP A 174 8.13 -4.93 -9.55
N HIS A 175 8.50 -3.75 -9.04
CA HIS A 175 9.89 -3.26 -9.09
C HIS A 175 10.85 -4.04 -8.19
N ILE A 176 10.35 -4.81 -7.21
CA ILE A 176 11.19 -5.55 -6.26
C ILE A 176 11.30 -7.04 -6.59
N LEU A 177 10.62 -7.52 -7.64
CA LEU A 177 10.71 -8.90 -8.10
C LEU A 177 11.95 -9.09 -9.00
N GLU A 178 12.63 -10.23 -8.84
CA GLU A 178 13.72 -10.59 -9.75
C GLU A 178 13.18 -10.86 -11.17
N ARG A 179 11.99 -11.48 -11.24
CA ARG A 179 11.20 -11.66 -12.46
C ARG A 179 9.72 -11.51 -12.12
N TRP A 180 9.00 -10.73 -12.90
CA TRP A 180 7.55 -10.53 -12.67
C TRP A 180 6.70 -11.73 -13.09
N ALA A 181 7.04 -12.39 -14.20
CA ALA A 181 6.37 -13.62 -14.66
C ALA A 181 7.37 -14.62 -15.26
N LYS A 182 6.98 -15.89 -15.37
CA LYS A 182 7.83 -17.02 -15.78
C LYS A 182 8.55 -16.82 -17.12
N GLU A 183 7.96 -16.02 -18.01
CA GLU A 183 8.46 -15.77 -19.37
C GLU A 183 9.05 -14.37 -19.55
N LEU A 184 9.06 -13.55 -18.48
CA LEU A 184 9.59 -12.20 -18.56
C LEU A 184 11.09 -12.12 -18.24
N PRO A 185 11.80 -11.16 -18.86
CA PRO A 185 13.22 -10.95 -18.66
C PRO A 185 13.53 -10.48 -17.24
N LYS A 186 14.75 -10.74 -16.76
CA LYS A 186 15.20 -10.38 -15.41
C LYS A 186 15.18 -8.87 -15.17
N ASN A 187 14.73 -8.47 -13.99
CA ASN A 187 14.83 -7.11 -13.49
C ASN A 187 16.29 -6.74 -13.17
N LEU A 188 16.83 -5.77 -13.88
CA LEU A 188 18.21 -5.31 -13.71
C LEU A 188 18.43 -4.54 -12.40
N ASN A 189 17.37 -3.93 -11.85
CA ASN A 189 17.44 -3.19 -10.60
C ASN A 189 17.16 -4.04 -9.36
N TYR A 190 16.88 -5.35 -9.52
CA TYR A 190 16.52 -6.25 -8.43
C TYR A 190 17.52 -6.22 -7.27
N ASN A 191 18.81 -6.40 -7.55
CA ASN A 191 19.83 -6.45 -6.50
C ASN A 191 19.93 -5.14 -5.71
N HIS A 192 19.76 -4.00 -6.39
CA HIS A 192 19.72 -2.71 -5.71
C HIS A 192 18.49 -2.63 -4.82
N ASN A 193 17.29 -2.80 -5.40
CA ASN A 193 16.02 -2.66 -4.69
C ASN A 193 15.92 -3.62 -3.49
N ALA A 194 16.24 -4.90 -3.67
CA ALA A 194 16.19 -5.93 -2.63
C ALA A 194 17.18 -5.66 -1.46
N SER A 195 18.21 -4.84 -1.68
CA SER A 195 19.19 -4.48 -0.65
C SER A 195 18.80 -3.25 0.18
N THR A 196 17.82 -2.47 -0.28
CA THR A 196 17.39 -1.24 0.43
C THR A 196 16.69 -1.55 1.74
N LYS A 197 16.82 -0.65 2.73
CA LYS A 197 16.04 -0.71 3.97
C LYS A 197 14.57 -0.49 3.69
N LEU A 198 14.20 0.44 2.82
CA LEU A 198 12.81 0.69 2.43
C LEU A 198 12.09 -0.60 2.00
N VAL A 199 12.73 -1.44 1.16
CA VAL A 199 12.13 -2.70 0.71
C VAL A 199 12.08 -3.74 1.83
N GLN A 200 13.09 -3.81 2.71
CA GLN A 200 13.03 -4.67 3.90
C GLN A 200 11.83 -4.29 4.79
N TYR A 201 11.66 -2.99 5.07
CA TYR A 201 10.52 -2.48 5.84
C TYR A 201 9.17 -2.75 5.20
N PHE A 202 9.09 -2.57 3.89
CA PHE A 202 7.88 -2.87 3.14
C PHE A 202 7.50 -4.35 3.28
N ASN A 203 8.46 -5.26 3.12
CA ASN A 203 8.22 -6.70 3.28
C ASN A 203 7.78 -7.05 4.70
N ASP A 204 8.44 -6.49 5.72
CA ASP A 204 8.08 -6.70 7.13
C ASP A 204 6.64 -6.19 7.42
N LEU A 205 6.25 -5.05 6.85
CA LEU A 205 4.90 -4.50 6.97
C LEU A 205 3.85 -5.39 6.29
N VAL A 206 4.12 -5.88 5.08
CA VAL A 206 3.20 -6.75 4.34
C VAL A 206 3.04 -8.10 5.06
N GLU A 207 4.13 -8.69 5.55
CA GLU A 207 4.06 -9.90 6.38
C GLU A 207 3.26 -9.67 7.66
N TRP A 208 3.50 -8.53 8.33
CA TRP A 208 2.74 -8.16 9.50
C TRP A 208 1.23 -8.03 9.21
N ILE A 209 0.85 -7.34 8.12
CA ILE A 209 -0.57 -7.22 7.70
C ILE A 209 -1.18 -8.62 7.61
N PHE A 210 -0.53 -9.55 6.90
CA PHE A 210 -1.02 -10.91 6.73
C PHE A 210 -1.25 -11.64 8.07
N ILE A 211 -0.39 -11.40 9.06
CA ILE A 211 -0.52 -12.00 10.40
C ILE A 211 -1.69 -11.41 11.17
N VAL A 212 -1.94 -10.10 11.07
CA VAL A 212 -2.94 -9.42 11.92
C VAL A 212 -4.31 -9.24 11.26
N GLU A 213 -4.41 -9.43 9.95
CA GLU A 213 -5.58 -9.11 9.12
C GLU A 213 -6.91 -9.61 9.72
N ASN A 214 -6.93 -10.87 10.17
CA ASN A 214 -8.15 -11.51 10.68
C ASN A 214 -8.52 -11.08 12.12
N ASN A 215 -7.72 -10.24 12.77
CA ASN A 215 -7.95 -9.79 14.14
C ASN A 215 -8.67 -8.44 14.23
N PHE A 216 -8.80 -7.72 13.12
CA PHE A 216 -9.50 -6.43 13.11
C PHE A 216 -11.01 -6.62 13.28
N LYS A 217 -11.60 -5.69 14.02
CA LYS A 217 -13.04 -5.63 14.28
C LYS A 217 -13.53 -4.21 13.98
N TYR A 218 -14.77 -4.11 13.53
CA TYR A 218 -15.44 -2.86 13.20
C TYR A 218 -16.63 -2.68 14.15
N GLU A 219 -16.96 -1.43 14.48
CA GLU A 219 -18.17 -1.04 15.23
C GLU A 219 -19.19 -0.39 14.31
#